data_AF-A0A7Y3ADJ8-F1
#
_entry.id   AF-A0A7Y3ADJ8-F1
#
_cell.length_a   1.000
_cell.length_b   1.000
_cell.length_c   1.000
_cell.angle_alpha   90.00
_cell.angle_beta   90.00
_cell.angle_gamma   90.00
#
_symmetry.space_group_name_H-M   'P 1'
#
loop_
_entity.id
_entity.type
_entity.pdbx_description
1 polymer ?
#
loop_
_entity_poly.entity_id
_entity_poly.type
_entity_poly.pdbx_seq_one_letter_code
_entity_poly.pdbx_strand_id
1 'polypeptide(L)'
;QTPEITLDNVELIIGRSSVFRQCEEYIGQYMPQATLVSVSNLERAIIEFKRAAQANQVLIESEQIIKRSGLHLIDRELAPYNRTRFAVIGNDPHAQSGYDATSIITRPLPDRVGLLVDTLNEFTRRGINILDLRSENDIKTQKLQIYIEAEGHQDGTLLSEALQMIENSVIQEKNCIKILGSFPRVDMRVKKIKSFGFIGTGDMSIWFAKKLGNEGYKTIITGRRSEIRPEDMIEKVDVVVICVPISVTSQIIKRYGHLLREGQALILLAGESENPLDTALEHTIDGVEIMLVHNLWGPQTLIMKDKNVAVIRTRRSGSLCSEFESFLYKYGAEIYLDSPDKHDLLMGVGQKLPTSISVALAMTLNQHQISCEDIDSHSTLTSLYGVLAMARVHYQNARTYAEIMATSGEGRKIVNSFIKNLQKILDLAEAKRIDELCTIIEQNKENIPSAFLKTKMEQAQAVDAVLSDVGFKGM
;
A
#
# COMPACT_ATOMS: atom_id res chain seq x y z
N GLN A 1 -9.27 -56.47 9.97
CA GLN A 1 -8.65 -55.80 8.81
C GLN A 1 -9.61 -54.69 8.42
N THR A 2 -9.30 -53.44 8.79
CA THR A 2 -10.05 -52.27 8.31
C THR A 2 -9.73 -52.10 6.83
N PRO A 3 -10.74 -52.01 5.94
CA PRO A 3 -10.49 -51.77 4.53
C PRO A 3 -9.75 -50.44 4.38
N GLU A 4 -8.69 -50.45 3.59
CA GLU A 4 -7.86 -49.27 3.33
C GLU A 4 -8.63 -48.35 2.37
N ILE A 5 -9.45 -47.46 2.93
CA ILE A 5 -10.17 -46.44 2.17
C ILE A 5 -9.13 -45.44 1.64
N THR A 6 -9.00 -45.35 0.31
CA THR A 6 -8.26 -44.28 -0.38
C THR A 6 -9.21 -43.15 -0.76
N LEU A 7 -8.75 -41.91 -0.73
CA LEU A 7 -9.58 -40.72 -1.03
C LEU A 7 -10.25 -40.82 -2.41
N ASP A 8 -9.55 -41.37 -3.40
CA ASP A 8 -10.05 -41.54 -4.77
C ASP A 8 -11.28 -42.45 -4.88
N ASN A 9 -11.48 -43.34 -3.91
CA ASN A 9 -12.57 -44.32 -3.92
C ASN A 9 -13.75 -43.89 -3.03
N VAL A 10 -13.75 -42.67 -2.50
CA VAL A 10 -14.85 -42.19 -1.65
C VAL A 10 -16.08 -41.87 -2.50
N GLU A 11 -17.22 -42.49 -2.16
CA GLU A 11 -18.49 -42.34 -2.88
C GLU A 11 -19.47 -41.41 -2.13
N LEU A 12 -19.35 -41.31 -0.81
CA LEU A 12 -20.27 -40.57 0.04
C LEU A 12 -19.53 -39.79 1.12
N ILE A 13 -19.82 -38.49 1.23
CA ILE A 13 -19.28 -37.61 2.27
C ILE A 13 -20.44 -37.10 3.12
N ILE A 14 -20.38 -37.37 4.42
CA ILE A 14 -21.37 -36.92 5.40
C ILE A 14 -20.79 -35.77 6.22
N GLY A 15 -21.58 -34.71 6.43
CA GLY A 15 -21.11 -33.52 7.15
C GLY A 15 -22.18 -32.44 7.21
N ARG A 16 -21.90 -31.33 7.89
CA ARG A 16 -22.81 -30.17 7.92
C ARG A 16 -22.62 -29.31 6.68
N SER A 17 -23.67 -28.64 6.19
CA SER A 17 -23.56 -27.68 5.09
C SER A 17 -22.48 -26.61 5.30
N SER A 18 -22.24 -26.18 6.54
CA SER A 18 -21.17 -25.22 6.87
C SER A 18 -19.77 -25.81 6.64
N VAL A 19 -19.58 -27.10 6.95
CA VAL A 19 -18.29 -27.80 6.82
C VAL A 19 -17.98 -28.07 5.35
N PHE A 20 -18.98 -28.45 4.56
CA PHE A 20 -18.81 -28.63 3.11
C PHE A 20 -18.38 -27.35 2.41
N ARG A 21 -19.02 -26.20 2.72
CA ARG A 21 -18.58 -24.91 2.18
C ARG A 21 -17.14 -24.57 2.57
N GLN A 22 -16.68 -24.99 3.74
CA GLN A 22 -15.32 -24.73 4.20
C GLN A 22 -14.28 -25.65 3.54
N CYS A 23 -14.68 -26.87 3.17
CA CYS A 23 -13.79 -27.89 2.60
C CYS A 23 -13.98 -28.09 1.09
N GLU A 24 -14.69 -27.18 0.41
CA GLU A 24 -15.10 -27.33 -0.99
C GLU A 24 -13.91 -27.57 -1.92
N GLU A 25 -12.84 -26.79 -1.79
CA GLU A 25 -11.62 -26.95 -2.60
C GLU A 25 -10.99 -28.33 -2.42
N TYR A 26 -10.86 -28.79 -1.16
CA TYR A 26 -10.29 -30.10 -0.85
C TYR A 26 -11.12 -31.23 -1.41
N ILE A 27 -12.44 -31.17 -1.20
CA ILE A 27 -13.38 -32.17 -1.71
C ILE A 27 -13.31 -32.20 -3.24
N GLY A 28 -13.32 -31.03 -3.89
CA GLY A 28 -13.23 -30.92 -5.35
C GLY A 28 -11.90 -31.46 -5.91
N GLN A 29 -10.80 -31.33 -5.17
CA GLN A 29 -9.48 -31.81 -5.58
C GLN A 29 -9.33 -33.34 -5.41
N TYR A 30 -9.74 -33.88 -4.26
CA TYR A 30 -9.41 -35.27 -3.86
C TYR A 30 -10.59 -36.25 -3.93
N MET A 31 -11.83 -35.75 -3.89
CA MET A 31 -13.06 -36.56 -3.89
C MET A 31 -14.14 -35.98 -4.83
N PRO A 32 -13.80 -35.63 -6.09
CA PRO A 32 -14.71 -34.89 -6.98
C PRO A 32 -16.00 -35.63 -7.35
N GLN A 33 -16.01 -36.96 -7.25
CA GLN A 33 -17.16 -37.80 -7.61
C GLN A 33 -18.04 -38.17 -6.40
N ALA A 34 -17.65 -37.74 -5.19
CA ALA A 34 -18.34 -38.15 -3.98
C ALA A 34 -19.64 -37.36 -3.78
N THR A 35 -20.70 -38.05 -3.37
CA THR A 35 -22.00 -37.44 -3.06
C THR A 35 -21.97 -36.78 -1.69
N LEU A 36 -22.35 -35.49 -1.61
CA LEU A 36 -22.42 -34.74 -0.35
C LEU A 36 -23.78 -34.93 0.33
N VAL A 37 -23.79 -35.48 1.54
CA VAL A 37 -24.98 -35.62 2.38
C VAL A 37 -24.91 -34.66 3.56
N SER A 38 -25.72 -33.60 3.48
CA SER A 38 -25.80 -32.62 4.56
C SER A 38 -26.67 -33.12 5.70
N VAL A 39 -26.15 -33.06 6.92
CA VAL A 39 -26.86 -33.45 8.15
C VAL A 39 -27.03 -32.27 9.09
N SER A 40 -28.18 -32.20 9.74
CA SER A 40 -28.48 -31.20 10.79
C SER A 40 -28.13 -31.69 12.19
N ASN A 41 -28.17 -33.00 12.44
CA ASN A 41 -27.81 -33.62 13.72
C ASN A 41 -26.59 -34.54 13.57
N LEU A 42 -25.46 -34.08 14.10
CA LEU A 42 -24.17 -34.76 13.99
C LEU A 42 -24.11 -36.08 14.77
N GLU A 43 -24.70 -36.13 15.96
CA GLU A 43 -24.68 -37.35 16.80
C GLU A 43 -25.44 -38.48 16.11
N ARG A 44 -26.62 -38.16 15.57
CA ARG A 44 -27.42 -39.12 14.80
C ARG A 44 -26.67 -39.59 13.56
N ALA A 45 -26.04 -38.67 12.83
CA ALA A 45 -25.26 -39.00 11.64
C ALA A 45 -24.09 -39.95 11.97
N ILE A 46 -23.40 -39.75 13.09
CA ILE A 46 -22.31 -40.65 13.53
C ILE A 46 -22.84 -42.04 13.90
N ILE A 47 -24.01 -42.13 14.53
CA ILE A 47 -24.64 -43.42 14.85
C ILE A 47 -25.04 -44.16 13.56
N GLU A 48 -25.65 -43.45 12.61
CA GLU A 48 -26.05 -44.01 11.32
C GLU A 48 -24.81 -44.42 10.49
N PHE A 49 -23.77 -43.60 10.48
CA PHE A 49 -22.49 -43.88 9.83
C PHE A 49 -21.86 -45.19 10.34
N LYS A 50 -21.84 -45.41 11.66
CA LYS A 50 -21.32 -46.64 12.27
C LYS A 50 -22.18 -47.87 12.00
N ARG A 51 -23.48 -47.70 11.79
CA ARG A 51 -24.43 -48.80 11.51
C ARG A 51 -24.45 -49.18 10.03
N ALA A 52 -24.14 -48.23 9.15
CA ALA A 52 -24.09 -48.47 7.72
C ALA A 52 -22.93 -49.43 7.38
N ALA A 53 -23.25 -50.53 6.71
CA ALA A 53 -22.28 -51.47 6.15
C ALA A 53 -21.78 -51.03 4.76
N GLN A 54 -21.89 -49.75 4.42
CA GLN A 54 -21.43 -49.20 3.16
C GLN A 54 -19.90 -49.08 3.19
N ALA A 55 -19.24 -49.69 2.20
CA ALA A 55 -17.87 -49.35 1.86
C ALA A 55 -17.81 -47.90 1.33
N ASN A 56 -16.65 -47.25 1.40
CA ASN A 56 -16.37 -46.00 0.69
C ASN A 56 -17.12 -44.73 1.17
N GLN A 57 -17.66 -44.73 2.38
CA GLN A 57 -18.23 -43.53 3.01
C GLN A 57 -17.26 -42.87 3.99
N VAL A 58 -17.23 -41.54 4.02
CA VAL A 58 -16.43 -40.74 4.96
C VAL A 58 -17.28 -39.69 5.66
N LEU A 59 -16.84 -39.26 6.83
CA LEU A 59 -17.48 -38.21 7.62
C LEU A 59 -16.47 -37.09 7.88
N ILE A 60 -16.83 -35.85 7.55
CA ILE A 60 -15.98 -34.68 7.79
C ILE A 60 -16.43 -33.99 9.08
N GLU A 61 -15.52 -33.91 10.05
CA GLU A 61 -15.69 -33.11 11.26
C GLU A 61 -14.33 -32.77 11.88
N SER A 62 -14.34 -31.93 12.93
CA SER A 62 -13.20 -31.69 13.79
C SER A 62 -12.60 -32.99 14.33
N GLU A 63 -11.26 -33.05 14.35
CA GLU A 63 -10.50 -34.22 14.80
C GLU A 63 -10.90 -34.67 16.22
N GLN A 64 -11.27 -33.72 17.08
CA GLN A 64 -11.75 -34.01 18.43
C GLN A 64 -13.02 -34.86 18.42
N ILE A 65 -13.98 -34.58 17.53
CA ILE A 65 -15.22 -35.35 17.42
C ILE A 65 -14.97 -36.71 16.77
N ILE A 66 -14.12 -36.78 15.74
CA ILE A 66 -13.71 -38.04 15.11
C ILE A 66 -13.11 -39.00 16.15
N LYS A 67 -12.15 -38.51 16.94
CA LYS A 67 -11.49 -39.29 18.00
C LYS A 67 -12.46 -39.73 19.09
N ARG A 68 -13.30 -38.82 19.61
CA ARG A 68 -14.31 -39.16 20.64
C ARG A 68 -15.34 -40.17 20.17
N SER A 69 -15.60 -40.19 18.86
CA SER A 69 -16.53 -41.11 18.23
C SER A 69 -15.90 -42.46 17.91
N GLY A 70 -14.61 -42.68 18.19
CA GLY A 70 -13.93 -43.93 17.86
C GLY A 70 -13.87 -44.22 16.35
N LEU A 71 -13.96 -43.17 15.52
CA LEU A 71 -13.78 -43.26 14.07
C LEU A 71 -12.29 -43.15 13.75
N HIS A 72 -11.87 -43.78 12.64
CA HIS A 72 -10.50 -43.70 12.17
C HIS A 72 -10.28 -42.41 11.37
N LEU A 73 -9.19 -41.69 11.67
CA LEU A 73 -8.80 -40.48 10.94
C LEU A 73 -8.09 -40.89 9.64
N ILE A 74 -8.63 -40.49 8.50
CA ILE A 74 -8.04 -40.78 7.17
C ILE A 74 -7.22 -39.61 6.63
N ASP A 75 -7.60 -38.38 6.98
CA ASP A 75 -6.88 -37.17 6.59
C ASP A 75 -7.16 -36.01 7.55
N ARG A 76 -6.36 -34.95 7.48
CA ARG A 76 -6.41 -33.77 8.34
C ARG A 76 -6.19 -32.49 7.54
N GLU A 77 -6.49 -31.35 8.16
CA GLU A 77 -6.22 -30.02 7.57
C GLU A 77 -6.91 -29.80 6.20
N LEU A 78 -8.13 -30.32 6.03
CA LEU A 78 -8.92 -30.17 4.80
C LEU A 78 -9.22 -28.71 4.43
N ALA A 79 -9.14 -27.79 5.39
CA ALA A 79 -9.31 -26.35 5.18
C ALA A 79 -8.28 -25.58 6.03
N PRO A 80 -6.98 -25.61 5.65
CA PRO A 80 -5.89 -25.16 6.53
C PRO A 80 -5.90 -23.63 6.75
N TYR A 81 -6.58 -22.90 5.87
CA TYR A 81 -6.72 -21.44 5.94
C TYR A 81 -8.02 -20.99 6.62
N ASN A 82 -8.89 -21.93 7.02
CA ASN A 82 -10.18 -21.59 7.63
C ASN A 82 -9.99 -21.02 9.05
N ARG A 83 -10.51 -19.82 9.29
CA ARG A 83 -10.42 -19.13 10.58
C ARG A 83 -11.81 -18.69 11.03
N THR A 84 -12.16 -19.02 12.26
CA THR A 84 -13.43 -18.61 12.87
C THR A 84 -13.22 -17.39 13.76
N ARG A 85 -13.96 -16.31 13.49
CA ARG A 85 -14.01 -15.14 14.35
C ARG A 85 -15.17 -15.28 15.34
N PHE A 86 -14.88 -15.09 16.63
CA PHE A 86 -15.91 -15.01 17.67
C PHE A 86 -16.13 -13.54 18.03
N ALA A 87 -17.39 -13.15 18.24
CA ALA A 87 -17.75 -11.81 18.70
C ALA A 87 -18.33 -11.90 20.12
N VAL A 88 -17.88 -11.02 21.00
CA VAL A 88 -18.50 -10.81 22.31
C VAL A 88 -19.41 -9.59 22.18
N ILE A 89 -20.71 -9.78 22.41
CA ILE A 89 -21.71 -8.72 22.29
C ILE A 89 -22.06 -8.23 23.69
N GLY A 90 -21.92 -6.94 23.92
CA GLY A 90 -22.29 -6.26 25.15
C GLY A 90 -23.07 -4.98 24.87
N ASN A 91 -23.60 -4.37 25.92
CA ASN A 91 -24.31 -3.09 25.82
C ASN A 91 -23.34 -1.90 25.89
N ASP A 92 -22.16 -2.11 26.47
CA ASP A 92 -21.17 -1.05 26.65
C ASP A 92 -20.26 -0.97 25.42
N PRO A 93 -20.02 0.24 24.86
CA PRO A 93 -19.09 0.42 23.78
C PRO A 93 -17.66 0.11 24.25
N HIS A 94 -16.88 -0.52 23.39
CA HIS A 94 -15.46 -0.73 23.66
C HIS A 94 -14.71 0.61 23.53
N ALA A 95 -13.66 0.81 24.33
CA ALA A 95 -12.78 1.98 24.18
C ALA A 95 -11.92 1.84 22.92
N GLN A 96 -11.54 2.96 22.30
CA GLN A 96 -10.64 2.95 21.14
C GLN A 96 -9.32 2.24 21.46
N SER A 97 -9.01 1.18 20.72
CA SER A 97 -7.75 0.43 20.86
C SER A 97 -6.64 0.93 19.94
N GLY A 98 -7.01 1.69 18.90
CA GLY A 98 -6.08 2.17 17.87
C GLY A 98 -5.93 1.21 16.68
N TYR A 99 -6.38 -0.04 16.83
CA TYR A 99 -6.52 -1.02 15.75
C TYR A 99 -7.93 -1.61 15.80
N ASP A 100 -8.91 -0.76 15.45
CA ASP A 100 -10.34 -1.07 15.58
C ASP A 100 -11.00 -1.31 14.23
N ALA A 101 -12.14 -1.98 14.27
CA ALA A 101 -13.11 -2.06 13.18
C ALA A 101 -14.47 -1.60 13.69
N THR A 102 -15.29 -1.04 12.80
CA THR A 102 -16.65 -0.63 13.10
C THR A 102 -17.60 -1.27 12.11
N SER A 103 -18.62 -1.97 12.63
CA SER A 103 -19.71 -2.50 11.83
C SER A 103 -20.86 -1.51 11.77
N ILE A 104 -21.35 -1.27 10.56
CA ILE A 104 -22.52 -0.45 10.28
C ILE A 104 -23.51 -1.23 9.41
N ILE A 105 -24.77 -0.85 9.49
CA ILE A 105 -25.80 -1.27 8.54
C ILE A 105 -26.62 -0.05 8.13
N THR A 106 -26.89 0.09 6.84
CA THR A 106 -27.77 1.13 6.35
C THR A 106 -29.23 0.77 6.62
N ARG A 107 -30.13 1.74 6.58
CA ARG A 107 -31.55 1.50 6.28
C ARG A 107 -31.69 1.12 4.80
N PRO A 108 -32.86 0.60 4.37
CA PRO A 108 -33.11 0.33 2.97
C PRO A 108 -32.95 1.62 2.14
N LEU A 109 -32.01 1.59 1.21
CA LEU A 109 -31.50 2.76 0.49
C LEU A 109 -32.46 3.22 -0.62
N PRO A 110 -32.43 4.52 -0.98
CA PRO A 110 -33.11 4.99 -2.17
C PRO A 110 -32.48 4.40 -3.45
N ASP A 111 -33.30 4.19 -4.47
CA ASP A 111 -32.83 3.71 -5.78
C ASP A 111 -32.24 4.89 -6.57
N ARG A 112 -30.93 5.09 -6.44
CA ARG A 112 -30.17 6.12 -7.13
C ARG A 112 -28.94 5.52 -7.79
N VAL A 113 -28.79 5.79 -9.09
CA VAL A 113 -27.59 5.42 -9.85
C VAL A 113 -26.33 5.94 -9.13
N GLY A 114 -25.32 5.09 -9.00
CA GLY A 114 -24.03 5.44 -8.42
C GLY A 114 -23.97 5.46 -6.88
N LEU A 115 -25.10 5.34 -6.17
CA LEU A 115 -25.14 5.50 -4.70
C LEU A 115 -24.15 4.58 -3.95
N LEU A 116 -24.06 3.32 -4.36
CA LEU A 116 -23.11 2.36 -3.78
C LEU A 116 -21.68 2.81 -4.04
N VAL A 117 -21.33 3.16 -5.28
CA VAL A 117 -19.97 3.60 -5.65
C VAL A 117 -19.59 4.86 -4.90
N ASP A 118 -20.49 5.84 -4.82
CA ASP A 118 -20.27 7.08 -4.07
C ASP A 118 -20.02 6.79 -2.59
N THR A 119 -20.79 5.87 -2.00
CA THR A 119 -20.61 5.44 -0.60
C THR A 119 -19.24 4.78 -0.39
N LEU A 120 -18.80 3.91 -1.29
CA LEU A 120 -17.49 3.25 -1.19
C LEU A 120 -16.31 4.23 -1.41
N ASN A 121 -16.51 5.24 -2.25
CA ASN A 121 -15.51 6.28 -2.51
C ASN A 121 -15.23 7.15 -1.28
N GLU A 122 -16.22 7.34 -0.39
CA GLU A 122 -16.06 8.08 0.87
C GLU A 122 -15.05 7.45 1.83
N PHE A 123 -15.03 6.12 1.89
CA PHE A 123 -14.03 5.35 2.64
C PHE A 123 -12.67 5.42 1.94
N THR A 124 -12.66 5.16 0.63
CA THR A 124 -11.44 5.12 -0.20
C THR A 124 -10.64 6.41 -0.14
N ARG A 125 -11.28 7.58 -0.30
CA ARG A 125 -10.60 8.89 -0.30
C ARG A 125 -9.96 9.25 1.05
N ARG A 126 -10.42 8.63 2.14
CA ARG A 126 -9.85 8.78 3.50
C ARG A 126 -8.87 7.66 3.86
N GLY A 127 -8.68 6.68 2.98
CA GLY A 127 -7.82 5.53 3.23
C GLY A 127 -8.39 4.58 4.27
N ILE A 128 -9.72 4.51 4.39
CA ILE A 128 -10.40 3.55 5.24
C ILE A 128 -10.67 2.31 4.40
N ASN A 129 -10.10 1.18 4.79
CA ASN A 129 -10.37 -0.08 4.13
C ASN A 129 -11.68 -0.70 4.64
N ILE A 130 -12.39 -1.39 3.75
CA ILE A 130 -13.57 -2.18 4.07
C ILE A 130 -13.14 -3.63 4.29
N LEU A 131 -13.54 -4.19 5.43
CA LEU A 131 -13.15 -5.52 5.92
C LEU A 131 -14.19 -6.59 5.58
N ASP A 132 -15.47 -6.22 5.61
CA ASP A 132 -16.59 -7.07 5.20
C ASP A 132 -17.65 -6.16 4.56
N LEU A 133 -18.26 -6.64 3.48
CA LEU A 133 -19.35 -5.95 2.80
C LEU A 133 -20.39 -6.99 2.41
N ARG A 134 -21.63 -6.75 2.82
CA ARG A 134 -22.76 -7.60 2.45
C ARG A 134 -23.90 -6.72 1.99
N SER A 135 -24.54 -7.15 0.92
CA SER A 135 -25.75 -6.52 0.39
C SER A 135 -26.88 -7.52 0.44
N GLU A 136 -28.03 -7.06 0.92
CA GLU A 136 -29.28 -7.81 0.85
C GLU A 136 -30.43 -6.88 0.46
N ASN A 137 -31.51 -7.45 -0.05
CA ASN A 137 -32.74 -6.69 -0.31
C ASN A 137 -33.64 -6.81 0.91
N ASP A 138 -34.06 -5.68 1.47
CA ASP A 138 -35.00 -5.68 2.59
C ASP A 138 -36.31 -6.34 2.17
N ILE A 139 -36.78 -7.29 2.96
CA ILE A 139 -37.94 -8.14 2.62
C ILE A 139 -39.21 -7.31 2.42
N LYS A 140 -39.36 -6.19 3.14
CA LYS A 140 -40.58 -5.37 3.13
C LYS A 140 -40.59 -4.36 1.99
N THR A 141 -39.47 -3.66 1.80
CA THR A 141 -39.35 -2.54 0.86
C THR A 141 -38.76 -2.96 -0.48
N GLN A 142 -38.15 -4.15 -0.56
CA GLN A 142 -37.37 -4.64 -1.71
C GLN A 142 -36.20 -3.71 -2.10
N LYS A 143 -35.87 -2.75 -1.23
CA LYS A 143 -34.76 -1.81 -1.42
C LYS A 143 -33.46 -2.41 -0.89
N LEU A 144 -32.36 -1.99 -1.49
CA LEU A 144 -31.02 -2.41 -1.12
C LEU A 144 -30.68 -1.99 0.30
N GLN A 145 -30.17 -2.91 1.11
CA GLN A 145 -29.61 -2.67 2.43
C GLN A 145 -28.16 -3.16 2.43
N ILE A 146 -27.26 -2.37 3.02
CA ILE A 146 -25.82 -2.67 3.01
C ILE A 146 -25.31 -2.76 4.44
N TYR A 147 -24.64 -3.86 4.74
CA TYR A 147 -23.77 -4.01 5.89
C TYR A 147 -22.32 -3.76 5.48
N ILE A 148 -21.61 -2.94 6.26
CA ILE A 148 -20.20 -2.66 6.05
C ILE A 148 -19.48 -2.82 7.39
N GLU A 149 -18.39 -3.56 7.39
CA GLU A 149 -17.37 -3.50 8.43
C GLU A 149 -16.18 -2.72 7.88
N ALA A 150 -15.84 -1.59 8.51
CA ALA A 150 -14.76 -0.71 8.05
C ALA A 150 -13.67 -0.57 9.11
N GLU A 151 -12.43 -0.33 8.68
CA GLU A 151 -11.32 -0.01 9.59
C GLU A 151 -11.56 1.32 10.33
N GLY A 152 -11.24 1.35 11.62
CA GLY A 152 -11.37 2.52 12.49
C GLY A 152 -12.45 2.36 13.56
N HIS A 153 -12.32 3.17 14.61
CA HIS A 153 -13.29 3.29 15.69
C HIS A 153 -14.34 4.36 15.36
N GLN A 154 -15.58 4.21 15.84
CA GLN A 154 -16.65 5.20 15.60
C GLN A 154 -16.29 6.61 16.08
N ASP A 155 -15.53 6.71 17.17
CA ASP A 155 -15.04 7.98 17.73
C ASP A 155 -13.79 8.52 17.00
N GLY A 156 -13.25 7.76 16.05
CA GLY A 156 -12.12 8.19 15.24
C GLY A 156 -12.56 9.22 14.19
N THR A 157 -11.84 10.34 14.12
CA THR A 157 -12.16 11.48 13.24
C THR A 157 -12.44 11.08 11.79
N LEU A 158 -11.53 10.29 11.18
CA LEU A 158 -11.66 9.90 9.77
C LEU A 158 -12.94 9.08 9.49
N LEU A 159 -13.26 8.12 10.36
CA LEU A 159 -14.44 7.28 10.18
C LEU A 159 -15.71 8.05 10.48
N SER A 160 -15.76 8.81 11.58
CA SER A 160 -16.91 9.65 11.93
C SER A 160 -17.23 10.63 10.80
N GLU A 161 -16.24 11.32 10.24
CA GLU A 161 -16.43 12.22 9.10
C GLU A 161 -16.89 11.49 7.84
N ALA A 162 -16.37 10.28 7.57
CA ALA A 162 -16.83 9.45 6.46
C ALA A 162 -18.31 9.12 6.60
N LEU A 163 -18.73 8.62 7.77
CA LEU A 163 -20.12 8.26 8.04
C LEU A 163 -21.05 9.47 7.94
N GLN A 164 -20.63 10.63 8.45
CA GLN A 164 -21.39 11.87 8.32
C GLN A 164 -21.53 12.34 6.87
N MET A 165 -20.47 12.26 6.06
CA MET A 165 -20.52 12.62 4.65
C MET A 165 -21.37 11.64 3.84
N ILE A 166 -21.28 10.34 4.12
CA ILE A 166 -22.13 9.33 3.51
C ILE A 166 -23.59 9.62 3.83
N GLU A 167 -23.93 9.87 5.09
CA GLU A 167 -25.30 10.13 5.50
C GLU A 167 -25.85 11.44 4.91
N ASN A 168 -25.12 12.54 5.04
CA ASN A 168 -25.63 13.88 4.75
C ASN A 168 -25.50 14.30 3.27
N SER A 169 -24.47 13.81 2.57
CA SER A 169 -24.15 14.26 1.20
C SER A 169 -24.39 13.15 0.16
N VAL A 170 -24.05 11.90 0.49
CA VAL A 170 -24.19 10.78 -0.45
C VAL A 170 -25.62 10.24 -0.44
N ILE A 171 -26.12 9.74 0.70
CA ILE A 171 -27.45 9.13 0.84
C ILE A 171 -28.53 10.21 1.00
N GLN A 172 -28.20 11.32 1.68
CA GLN A 172 -29.10 12.45 1.93
C GLN A 172 -30.36 12.08 2.74
N GLU A 173 -30.26 11.07 3.59
CA GLU A 173 -31.31 10.65 4.50
C GLU A 173 -30.80 10.61 5.94
N LYS A 174 -31.42 11.39 6.83
CA LYS A 174 -31.00 11.45 8.25
C LYS A 174 -31.15 10.11 8.96
N ASN A 175 -30.16 9.73 9.77
CA ASN A 175 -30.11 8.48 10.51
C ASN A 175 -30.28 7.23 9.62
N CYS A 176 -29.81 7.29 8.38
CA CYS A 176 -29.84 6.14 7.48
C CYS A 176 -28.73 5.14 7.81
N ILE A 177 -27.69 5.52 8.56
CA ILE A 177 -26.64 4.61 9.01
C ILE A 177 -26.88 4.25 10.48
N LYS A 178 -26.93 2.94 10.77
CA LYS A 178 -26.92 2.42 12.13
C LYS A 178 -25.56 1.81 12.43
N ILE A 179 -24.86 2.37 13.40
CA ILE A 179 -23.64 1.77 13.95
C ILE A 179 -24.04 0.59 14.84
N LEU A 180 -23.46 -0.58 14.59
CA LEU A 180 -23.69 -1.81 15.35
C LEU A 180 -22.67 -1.96 16.49
N GLY A 181 -21.48 -1.39 16.32
CA GLY A 181 -20.45 -1.31 17.35
C GLY A 181 -19.06 -1.15 16.75
N SER A 182 -18.14 -0.66 17.58
CA SER A 182 -16.70 -0.64 17.30
C SER A 182 -15.99 -1.60 18.23
N PHE A 183 -15.00 -2.32 17.70
CA PHE A 183 -14.31 -3.39 18.42
C PHE A 183 -12.86 -3.54 17.94
N PRO A 184 -11.96 -4.07 18.79
CA PRO A 184 -10.60 -4.38 18.40
C PRO A 184 -10.59 -5.35 17.22
N ARG A 185 -9.84 -5.00 16.18
CA ARG A 185 -9.71 -5.82 14.99
C ARG A 185 -8.79 -7.01 15.28
N VAL A 186 -9.14 -8.16 14.71
CA VAL A 186 -8.27 -9.33 14.63
C VAL A 186 -7.77 -9.45 13.20
N ASP A 187 -6.45 -9.47 12.99
CA ASP A 187 -5.91 -9.76 11.65
C ASP A 187 -6.09 -11.25 11.36
N MET A 188 -6.85 -11.54 10.31
CA MET A 188 -7.08 -12.91 9.85
C MET A 188 -5.89 -13.44 9.05
N ARG A 189 -4.90 -12.59 8.71
CA ARG A 189 -3.65 -12.98 8.06
C ARG A 189 -2.59 -13.36 9.10
N VAL A 190 -1.69 -14.27 8.73
CA VAL A 190 -0.48 -14.55 9.53
C VAL A 190 0.50 -13.40 9.30
N LYS A 191 0.75 -12.60 10.35
CA LYS A 191 1.84 -11.63 10.35
C LYS A 191 3.12 -12.29 10.83
N LYS A 192 4.17 -12.24 10.01
CA LYS A 192 5.53 -12.65 10.38
C LYS A 192 6.22 -11.52 11.13
N ILE A 193 5.94 -10.27 10.77
CA ILE A 193 6.50 -9.10 11.44
C ILE A 193 5.62 -8.75 12.64
N LYS A 194 6.22 -8.65 13.82
CA LYS A 194 5.54 -8.16 15.03
C LYS A 194 5.89 -6.69 15.30
N SER A 195 7.09 -6.28 14.89
CA SER A 195 7.64 -4.99 15.29
C SER A 195 8.62 -4.38 14.28
N PHE A 196 8.53 -3.07 14.12
CA PHE A 196 9.41 -2.25 13.30
C PHE A 196 10.18 -1.24 14.15
N GLY A 197 11.43 -1.01 13.76
CA GLY A 197 12.32 -0.07 14.39
C GLY A 197 12.87 0.93 13.39
N PHE A 198 12.61 2.22 13.58
CA PHE A 198 13.07 3.27 12.67
C PHE A 198 14.35 3.92 13.21
N ILE A 199 15.38 3.99 12.37
CA ILE A 199 16.56 4.83 12.57
C ILE A 199 16.34 6.08 11.72
N GLY A 200 16.05 7.19 12.40
CA GLY A 200 15.59 8.43 11.79
C GLY A 200 14.30 8.92 12.44
N THR A 201 14.26 10.20 12.82
CA THR A 201 13.10 10.86 13.44
C THR A 201 12.47 11.87 12.50
N GLY A 202 12.66 11.69 11.18
CA GLY A 202 12.07 12.58 10.18
C GLY A 202 10.58 12.33 10.00
N ASP A 203 9.89 13.26 9.36
CA ASP A 203 8.45 13.19 9.13
C ASP A 203 8.04 11.90 8.40
N MET A 204 8.86 11.39 7.48
CA MET A 204 8.61 10.13 6.79
C MET A 204 8.68 8.91 7.72
N SER A 205 9.62 8.91 8.68
CA SER A 205 9.71 7.82 9.68
C SER A 205 8.48 7.81 10.57
N ILE A 206 8.03 8.98 11.02
CA ILE A 206 6.80 9.15 11.81
C ILE A 206 5.58 8.72 10.99
N TRP A 207 5.53 9.11 9.71
CA TRP A 207 4.44 8.78 8.81
C TRP A 207 4.30 7.27 8.61
N PHE A 208 5.39 6.57 8.28
CA PHE A 208 5.39 5.11 8.13
C PHE A 208 5.10 4.41 9.45
N ALA A 209 5.72 4.84 10.56
CA ALA A 209 5.48 4.27 11.88
C ALA A 209 4.01 4.38 12.30
N LYS A 210 3.34 5.51 11.98
CA LYS A 210 1.90 5.69 12.21
C LYS A 210 1.08 4.74 11.34
N LYS A 211 1.38 4.61 10.04
CA LYS A 211 0.63 3.72 9.14
C LYS A 211 0.80 2.24 9.51
N LEU A 212 2.00 1.82 9.89
CA LEU A 212 2.25 0.48 10.41
C LEU A 212 1.58 0.26 11.77
N GLY A 213 1.59 1.27 12.64
CA GLY A 213 0.85 1.25 13.91
C GLY A 213 -0.64 1.06 13.70
N ASN A 214 -1.23 1.73 12.72
CA ASN A 214 -2.63 1.57 12.32
C ASN A 214 -2.94 0.20 11.71
N GLU A 215 -1.93 -0.57 11.28
CA GLU A 215 -2.11 -1.97 10.92
C GLU A 215 -1.95 -2.90 12.13
N GLY A 216 -1.62 -2.39 13.32
CA GLY A 216 -1.40 -3.19 14.52
C GLY A 216 0.04 -3.71 14.68
N TYR A 217 1.01 -3.17 13.93
CA TYR A 217 2.43 -3.44 14.19
C TYR A 217 2.95 -2.56 15.33
N LYS A 218 3.83 -3.09 16.17
CA LYS A 218 4.55 -2.25 17.15
C LYS A 218 5.64 -1.46 16.44
N THR A 219 5.76 -0.17 16.72
CA THR A 219 6.79 0.67 16.11
C THR A 219 7.61 1.40 17.16
N ILE A 220 8.92 1.47 16.95
CA ILE A 220 9.87 2.21 17.81
C ILE A 220 10.64 3.16 16.90
N ILE A 221 10.62 4.46 17.19
CA ILE A 221 11.37 5.46 16.42
C ILE A 221 12.57 5.91 17.25
N THR A 222 13.76 5.89 16.64
CA THR A 222 15.01 6.28 17.29
C THR A 222 15.77 7.33 16.47
N GLY A 223 16.53 8.17 17.17
CA GLY A 223 17.39 9.18 16.56
C GLY A 223 18.40 9.73 17.56
N ARG A 224 19.01 10.87 17.22
CA ARG A 224 20.06 11.47 18.06
C ARG A 224 19.56 11.93 19.44
N ARG A 225 18.26 12.23 19.57
CA ARG A 225 17.64 12.78 20.78
C ARG A 225 16.63 11.84 21.44
N SER A 226 16.42 10.63 20.91
CA SER A 226 15.52 9.66 21.53
C SER A 226 16.13 9.09 22.80
N GLU A 227 15.28 8.70 23.75
CA GLU A 227 15.70 8.01 24.97
C GLU A 227 16.30 6.64 24.62
N ILE A 228 15.55 5.84 23.85
CA ILE A 228 16.01 4.56 23.31
C ILE A 228 16.97 4.84 22.16
N ARG A 229 18.15 4.22 22.19
CA ARG A 229 19.15 4.34 21.14
C ARG A 229 18.95 3.26 20.06
N PRO A 230 19.44 3.48 18.82
CA PRO A 230 19.33 2.49 17.75
C PRO A 230 19.84 1.11 18.17
N GLU A 231 20.96 1.05 18.89
CA GLU A 231 21.57 -0.17 19.40
C GLU A 231 20.57 -1.01 20.24
N ASP A 232 19.91 -0.39 21.22
CA ASP A 232 18.92 -1.05 22.08
C ASP A 232 17.60 -1.42 21.35
N MET A 233 17.26 -0.63 20.32
CA MET A 233 16.05 -0.85 19.53
C MET A 233 16.21 -2.04 18.60
N ILE A 234 17.38 -2.17 17.95
CA ILE A 234 17.65 -3.23 16.97
C ILE A 234 17.45 -4.61 17.60
N GLU A 235 17.81 -4.80 18.87
CA GLU A 235 17.61 -6.07 19.57
C GLU A 235 16.13 -6.43 19.80
N LYS A 236 15.22 -5.46 19.76
CA LYS A 236 13.81 -5.60 20.16
C LYS A 236 12.84 -5.71 18.99
N VAL A 237 13.31 -5.53 17.75
CA VAL A 237 12.45 -5.47 16.57
C VAL A 237 12.72 -6.62 15.59
N ASP A 238 11.78 -6.90 14.70
CA ASP A 238 11.97 -7.88 13.62
C ASP A 238 12.51 -7.18 12.35
N VAL A 239 12.09 -5.94 12.11
CA VAL A 239 12.48 -5.14 10.95
C VAL A 239 13.06 -3.81 11.37
N VAL A 240 14.29 -3.53 10.93
CA VAL A 240 14.96 -2.24 11.09
C VAL A 240 14.78 -1.44 9.80
N VAL A 241 14.28 -0.22 9.92
CA VAL A 241 14.06 0.71 8.82
C VAL A 241 15.03 1.89 8.95
N ILE A 242 15.90 2.09 7.98
CA ILE A 242 16.77 3.28 7.93
C ILE A 242 16.08 4.33 7.06
N CYS A 243 15.73 5.47 7.67
CA CYS A 243 15.03 6.58 7.03
C CYS A 243 15.70 7.90 7.46
N VAL A 244 16.86 8.17 6.86
CA VAL A 244 17.75 9.30 7.17
C VAL A 244 18.10 10.06 5.88
N PRO A 245 18.71 11.26 5.94
CA PRO A 245 19.17 11.95 4.73
C PRO A 245 20.13 11.10 3.90
N ILE A 246 20.02 11.20 2.57
CA ILE A 246 20.73 10.36 1.60
C ILE A 246 22.24 10.33 1.88
N SER A 247 22.84 11.50 2.12
CA SER A 247 24.28 11.69 2.39
C SER A 247 24.82 10.92 3.60
N VAL A 248 23.97 10.50 4.54
CA VAL A 248 24.40 9.77 5.74
C VAL A 248 23.91 8.32 5.77
N THR A 249 23.10 7.88 4.80
CA THR A 249 22.51 6.53 4.78
C THR A 249 23.57 5.44 4.90
N SER A 250 24.59 5.42 4.03
CA SER A 250 25.66 4.42 4.11
C SER A 250 26.45 4.50 5.42
N GLN A 251 26.69 5.70 5.97
CA GLN A 251 27.35 5.83 7.27
C GLN A 251 26.53 5.17 8.40
N ILE A 252 25.22 5.36 8.39
CA ILE A 252 24.30 4.76 9.36
C ILE A 252 24.26 3.23 9.19
N ILE A 253 24.24 2.74 7.96
CA ILE A 253 24.33 1.30 7.67
C ILE A 253 25.63 0.71 8.21
N LYS A 254 26.79 1.33 7.96
CA LYS A 254 28.08 0.86 8.49
C LYS A 254 28.09 0.81 10.01
N ARG A 255 27.49 1.83 10.65
CA ARG A 255 27.45 1.94 12.11
C ARG A 255 26.58 0.88 12.77
N TYR A 256 25.44 0.51 12.18
CA TYR A 256 24.46 -0.36 12.86
C TYR A 256 24.20 -1.70 12.17
N GLY A 257 24.60 -1.86 10.91
CA GLY A 257 24.34 -3.06 10.10
C GLY A 257 24.81 -4.35 10.77
N HIS A 258 25.98 -4.31 11.40
CA HIS A 258 26.59 -5.47 12.05
C HIS A 258 25.86 -5.90 13.34
N LEU A 259 24.94 -5.08 13.86
CA LEU A 259 24.13 -5.40 15.03
C LEU A 259 22.87 -6.21 14.67
N LEU A 260 22.51 -6.30 13.38
CA LEU A 260 21.36 -7.07 12.96
C LEU A 260 21.68 -8.57 13.01
N ARG A 261 20.74 -9.35 13.55
CA ARG A 261 20.84 -10.80 13.72
C ARG A 261 20.05 -11.56 12.67
N GLU A 262 20.33 -12.86 12.56
CA GLU A 262 19.60 -13.77 11.68
C GLU A 262 18.08 -13.73 11.96
N GLY A 263 17.29 -13.74 10.89
CA GLY A 263 15.84 -13.64 10.97
C GLY A 263 15.29 -12.22 11.14
N GLN A 264 16.13 -11.18 11.08
CA GLN A 264 15.69 -9.79 10.95
C GLN A 264 15.74 -9.30 9.50
N ALA A 265 15.07 -8.18 9.22
CA ALA A 265 15.20 -7.47 7.95
C ALA A 265 15.72 -6.05 8.13
N LEU A 266 16.52 -5.60 7.16
CA LEU A 266 16.91 -4.21 6.95
C LEU A 266 16.16 -3.66 5.73
N ILE A 267 15.29 -2.68 5.97
CA ILE A 267 14.60 -1.94 4.91
C ILE A 267 15.19 -0.54 4.82
N LEU A 268 15.71 -0.19 3.65
CA LEU A 268 16.24 1.14 3.37
C LEU A 268 15.14 2.00 2.76
N LEU A 269 14.72 3.06 3.45
CA LEU A 269 13.87 4.12 2.90
C LEU A 269 14.77 5.26 2.41
N ALA A 270 15.26 5.12 1.17
CA ALA A 270 16.29 5.99 0.61
C ALA A 270 16.01 6.34 -0.87
N GLY A 271 16.51 7.50 -1.30
CA GLY A 271 16.38 7.99 -2.68
C GLY A 271 17.53 7.64 -3.62
N GLU A 272 18.53 6.89 -3.12
CA GLU A 272 19.67 6.35 -3.88
C GLU A 272 19.79 4.87 -3.51
N SER A 273 20.08 4.02 -4.48
CA SER A 273 20.00 2.57 -4.28
C SER A 273 21.31 1.83 -4.35
N GLU A 274 22.21 2.16 -5.28
CA GLU A 274 23.45 1.39 -5.52
C GLU A 274 24.32 1.32 -4.25
N ASN A 275 24.82 2.47 -3.82
CA ASN A 275 25.75 2.57 -2.68
C ASN A 275 25.13 2.12 -1.34
N PRO A 276 23.89 2.50 -0.97
CA PRO A 276 23.27 1.99 0.25
C PRO A 276 23.06 0.47 0.27
N LEU A 277 22.65 -0.14 -0.86
CA LEU A 277 22.46 -1.59 -0.93
C LEU A 277 23.78 -2.35 -0.84
N ASP A 278 24.81 -1.91 -1.55
CA ASP A 278 26.14 -2.51 -1.48
C ASP A 278 26.69 -2.44 -0.04
N THR A 279 26.55 -1.27 0.59
CA THR A 279 26.96 -1.08 1.99
C THR A 279 26.20 -2.01 2.93
N ALA A 280 24.89 -2.19 2.71
CA ALA A 280 24.05 -3.06 3.53
C ALA A 280 24.43 -4.54 3.37
N LEU A 281 24.70 -4.99 2.15
CA LEU A 281 25.16 -6.36 1.87
C LEU A 281 26.53 -6.64 2.49
N GLU A 282 27.44 -5.66 2.50
CA GLU A 282 28.79 -5.79 3.07
C GLU A 282 28.77 -5.79 4.62
N HIS A 283 27.90 -4.99 5.24
CA HIS A 283 27.94 -4.74 6.69
C HIS A 283 26.86 -5.50 7.49
N THR A 284 26.15 -6.45 6.89
CA THR A 284 25.16 -7.30 7.58
C THR A 284 25.43 -8.78 7.29
N ILE A 285 25.18 -9.66 8.26
CA ILE A 285 25.36 -11.11 8.10
C ILE A 285 24.31 -11.72 7.17
N ASP A 286 24.63 -12.83 6.47
CA ASP A 286 23.78 -13.42 5.42
C ASP A 286 22.33 -13.72 5.83
N GLY A 287 22.10 -14.05 7.10
CA GLY A 287 20.77 -14.33 7.65
C GLY A 287 19.84 -13.11 7.82
N VAL A 288 20.30 -11.90 7.48
CA VAL A 288 19.49 -10.67 7.52
C VAL A 288 18.87 -10.42 6.15
N GLU A 289 17.56 -10.22 6.08
CA GLU A 289 16.90 -9.85 4.83
C GLU A 289 17.20 -8.39 4.46
N ILE A 290 17.35 -8.07 3.18
CA ILE A 290 17.65 -6.69 2.73
C ILE A 290 16.76 -6.30 1.57
N MET A 291 16.14 -5.12 1.64
CA MET A 291 15.38 -4.50 0.56
C MET A 291 15.50 -2.98 0.63
N LEU A 292 15.47 -2.33 -0.53
CA LEU A 292 15.34 -0.87 -0.60
C LEU A 292 13.97 -0.50 -1.16
N VAL A 293 13.39 0.53 -0.57
CA VAL A 293 12.10 1.09 -0.95
C VAL A 293 12.24 2.60 -1.06
N HIS A 294 11.93 3.15 -2.23
CA HIS A 294 11.88 4.59 -2.44
C HIS A 294 10.43 5.02 -2.68
N ASN A 295 9.81 5.60 -1.64
CA ASN A 295 8.48 6.19 -1.74
C ASN A 295 8.56 7.52 -2.51
N LEU A 296 7.84 7.65 -3.63
CA LEU A 296 7.84 8.87 -4.45
C LEU A 296 6.72 9.84 -4.01
N TRP A 297 6.55 9.99 -2.70
CA TRP A 297 5.61 10.91 -2.08
C TRP A 297 6.17 11.49 -0.78
N GLY A 298 5.72 12.70 -0.43
CA GLY A 298 6.10 13.38 0.81
C GLY A 298 5.19 13.06 2.00
N PRO A 299 5.58 13.49 3.22
CA PRO A 299 4.89 13.15 4.47
C PRO A 299 3.51 13.78 4.63
N GLN A 300 3.16 14.76 3.79
CA GLN A 300 1.83 15.37 3.75
C GLN A 300 0.78 14.47 3.08
N THR A 301 1.21 13.38 2.43
CA THR A 301 0.33 12.46 1.73
C THR A 301 -0.54 11.69 2.71
N LEU A 302 -1.87 11.71 2.53
CA LEU A 302 -2.78 10.99 3.43
C LEU A 302 -2.77 9.47 3.20
N ILE A 303 -2.75 9.04 1.94
CA ILE A 303 -2.89 7.63 1.51
C ILE A 303 -1.87 7.28 0.42
N MET A 304 -1.46 6.00 0.34
CA MET A 304 -0.54 5.53 -0.70
C MET A 304 -1.24 5.25 -2.03
N LYS A 305 -2.57 5.28 -2.07
CA LYS A 305 -3.34 5.01 -3.29
C LYS A 305 -2.87 5.87 -4.45
N ASP A 306 -2.56 5.22 -5.57
CA ASP A 306 -2.07 5.83 -6.81
C ASP A 306 -0.73 6.58 -6.63
N LYS A 307 0.05 6.23 -5.60
CA LYS A 307 1.41 6.76 -5.38
C LYS A 307 2.44 5.74 -5.79
N ASN A 308 3.41 6.20 -6.57
CA ASN A 308 4.48 5.34 -7.05
C ASN A 308 5.48 5.04 -5.93
N VAL A 309 5.92 3.79 -5.85
CA VAL A 309 7.03 3.34 -5.02
C VAL A 309 7.96 2.49 -5.85
N ALA A 310 9.26 2.78 -5.81
CA ALA A 310 10.26 1.88 -6.38
C ALA A 310 10.71 0.90 -5.30
N VAL A 311 10.71 -0.39 -5.62
CA VAL A 311 11.15 -1.47 -4.74
C VAL A 311 12.31 -2.19 -5.41
N ILE A 312 13.45 -2.23 -4.74
CA ILE A 312 14.65 -2.91 -5.20
C ILE A 312 14.87 -4.10 -4.28
N ARG A 313 14.53 -5.28 -4.79
CA ARG A 313 14.78 -6.56 -4.12
C ARG A 313 16.24 -6.95 -4.29
N THR A 314 16.82 -7.51 -3.23
CA THR A 314 18.15 -8.14 -3.28
C THR A 314 17.99 -9.66 -3.30
N ARG A 315 19.09 -10.37 -3.58
CA ARG A 315 19.19 -11.83 -3.37
C ARG A 315 18.90 -12.27 -1.92
N ARG A 316 18.95 -11.35 -0.96
CA ARG A 316 18.63 -11.57 0.45
C ARG A 316 17.24 -11.06 0.83
N SER A 317 16.43 -10.53 -0.09
CA SER A 317 15.03 -10.20 0.21
C SER A 317 14.23 -11.49 0.45
N GLY A 318 13.60 -11.61 1.62
CA GLY A 318 12.84 -12.78 2.00
C GLY A 318 11.40 -12.47 2.38
N SER A 319 10.94 -13.17 3.40
CA SER A 319 9.55 -13.15 3.83
C SER A 319 9.14 -11.88 4.58
N LEU A 320 10.04 -11.27 5.35
CA LEU A 320 9.78 -10.00 6.03
C LEU A 320 9.75 -8.86 5.02
N CYS A 321 10.67 -8.85 4.04
CA CYS A 321 10.63 -7.89 2.93
C CYS A 321 9.32 -8.01 2.14
N SER A 322 8.88 -9.25 1.83
CA SER A 322 7.63 -9.50 1.11
C SER A 322 6.38 -9.07 1.88
N GLU A 323 6.38 -9.19 3.22
CA GLU A 323 5.29 -8.70 4.06
C GLU A 323 5.22 -7.17 4.08
N PHE A 324 6.38 -6.48 4.12
CA PHE A 324 6.41 -5.02 4.00
C PHE A 324 5.97 -4.54 2.60
N GLU A 325 6.36 -5.23 1.54
CA GLU A 325 5.86 -4.95 0.18
C GLU A 325 4.35 -5.16 0.07
N SER A 326 3.83 -6.24 0.66
CA SER A 326 2.39 -6.51 0.73
C SER A 326 1.64 -5.42 1.50
N PHE A 327 2.27 -4.83 2.52
CA PHE A 327 1.74 -3.65 3.20
C PHE A 327 1.63 -2.44 2.26
N LEU A 328 2.66 -2.13 1.45
CA LEU A 328 2.59 -1.05 0.46
C LEU A 328 1.46 -1.28 -0.55
N TYR A 329 1.37 -2.49 -1.09
CA TYR A 329 0.33 -2.90 -2.04
C TYR A 329 -1.07 -2.77 -1.43
N LYS A 330 -1.28 -3.27 -0.20
CA LYS A 330 -2.57 -3.17 0.52
C LYS A 330 -3.08 -1.73 0.57
N TYR A 331 -2.17 -0.77 0.76
CA TYR A 331 -2.50 0.65 0.88
C TYR A 331 -2.59 1.38 -0.47
N GLY A 332 -2.49 0.65 -1.58
CA GLY A 332 -2.70 1.14 -2.94
C GLY A 332 -1.47 1.79 -3.58
N ALA A 333 -0.27 1.55 -3.04
CA ALA A 333 0.95 2.01 -3.71
C ALA A 333 1.15 1.26 -5.04
N GLU A 334 1.51 2.00 -6.08
CA GLU A 334 1.90 1.43 -7.37
C GLU A 334 3.37 1.02 -7.30
N ILE A 335 3.62 -0.29 -7.22
CA ILE A 335 4.93 -0.87 -6.97
C ILE A 335 5.66 -1.09 -8.30
N TYR A 336 6.83 -0.47 -8.44
CA TYR A 336 7.75 -0.66 -9.55
C TYR A 336 8.98 -1.42 -9.07
N LEU A 337 9.19 -2.63 -9.61
CA LEU A 337 10.40 -3.41 -9.32
C LEU A 337 11.53 -2.95 -10.24
N ASP A 338 12.60 -2.45 -9.62
CA ASP A 338 13.76 -1.92 -10.34
C ASP A 338 15.07 -2.61 -9.91
N SER A 339 16.04 -2.59 -10.81
CA SER A 339 17.44 -2.82 -10.46
C SER A 339 18.06 -1.52 -9.90
N PRO A 340 19.13 -1.61 -9.09
CA PRO A 340 19.74 -0.41 -8.48
C PRO A 340 20.16 0.66 -9.50
N ASP A 341 20.86 0.24 -10.57
CA ASP A 341 21.34 1.10 -11.66
C ASP A 341 20.19 1.79 -12.41
N LYS A 342 19.11 1.04 -12.70
CA LYS A 342 17.92 1.58 -13.35
C LYS A 342 17.21 2.59 -12.47
N HIS A 343 17.05 2.29 -11.18
CA HIS A 343 16.44 3.20 -10.22
C HIS A 343 17.21 4.53 -10.15
N ASP A 344 18.53 4.47 -9.95
CA ASP A 344 19.35 5.67 -9.77
C ASP A 344 19.42 6.51 -11.05
N LEU A 345 19.43 5.87 -12.23
CA LEU A 345 19.30 6.55 -13.53
C LEU A 345 17.97 7.29 -13.65
N LEU A 346 16.85 6.64 -13.30
CA LEU A 346 15.51 7.23 -13.38
C LEU A 346 15.29 8.34 -12.35
N MET A 347 15.93 8.28 -11.18
CA MET A 347 15.92 9.40 -10.22
C MET A 347 16.64 10.64 -10.77
N GLY A 348 17.59 10.43 -11.69
CA GLY A 348 18.16 11.49 -12.53
C GLY A 348 17.09 12.27 -13.30
N VAL A 349 16.13 11.57 -13.90
CA VAL A 349 15.02 12.14 -14.68
C VAL A 349 13.92 12.71 -13.79
N GLY A 350 13.48 11.95 -12.78
CA GLY A 350 12.29 12.27 -12.00
C GLY A 350 12.52 13.27 -10.87
N GLN A 351 13.75 13.38 -10.35
CA GLN A 351 14.04 14.20 -9.17
C GLN A 351 15.20 15.15 -9.38
N LYS A 352 16.37 14.62 -9.78
CA LYS A 352 17.61 15.40 -9.80
C LYS A 352 17.59 16.52 -10.83
N LEU A 353 17.27 16.21 -12.08
CA LEU A 353 17.22 17.21 -13.16
C LEU A 353 16.12 18.26 -12.92
N PRO A 354 14.85 17.91 -12.63
CA PRO A 354 13.81 18.89 -12.35
C PRO A 354 14.18 19.83 -11.19
N THR A 355 14.72 19.29 -10.10
CA THR A 355 15.19 20.10 -8.96
C THR A 355 16.28 21.07 -9.36
N SER A 356 17.27 20.60 -10.13
CA SER A 356 18.38 21.43 -10.61
C SER A 356 17.89 22.57 -11.51
N ILE A 357 16.96 22.28 -12.43
CA ILE A 357 16.33 23.30 -13.30
C ILE A 357 15.57 24.31 -12.45
N SER A 358 14.78 23.87 -11.48
CA SER A 358 14.00 24.75 -10.59
C SER A 358 14.88 25.71 -9.79
N VAL A 359 15.98 25.22 -9.21
CA VAL A 359 16.92 26.06 -8.47
C VAL A 359 17.65 27.03 -9.41
N ALA A 360 18.13 26.55 -10.56
CA ALA A 360 18.79 27.40 -11.56
C ALA A 360 17.84 28.50 -12.09
N LEU A 361 16.56 28.17 -12.32
CA LEU A 361 15.54 29.14 -12.73
C LEU A 361 15.38 30.26 -11.69
N ALA A 362 15.24 29.92 -10.41
CA ALA A 362 15.14 30.91 -9.34
C ALA A 362 16.39 31.80 -9.24
N MET A 363 17.58 31.21 -9.40
CA MET A 363 18.84 31.96 -9.46
C MET A 363 18.87 32.96 -10.62
N THR A 364 18.44 32.54 -11.81
CA THR A 364 18.39 33.40 -13.01
C THR A 364 17.40 34.55 -12.83
N LEU A 365 16.21 34.29 -12.30
CA LEU A 365 15.22 35.34 -12.02
C LEU A 365 15.78 36.38 -11.06
N ASN A 366 16.43 35.94 -9.98
CA ASN A 366 17.08 36.82 -9.02
C ASN A 366 18.24 37.61 -9.64
N GLN A 367 19.07 36.97 -10.47
CA GLN A 367 20.19 37.62 -11.16
C GLN A 367 19.75 38.75 -12.08
N HIS A 368 18.60 38.59 -12.73
CA HIS A 368 18.02 39.59 -13.63
C HIS A 368 16.99 40.51 -12.96
N GLN A 369 16.80 40.39 -11.65
CA GLN A 369 15.84 41.19 -10.86
C GLN A 369 14.40 41.11 -11.40
N ILE A 370 14.01 39.94 -11.91
CA ILE A 370 12.65 39.70 -12.38
C ILE A 370 11.74 39.47 -11.17
N SER A 371 10.70 40.28 -11.02
CA SER A 371 9.75 40.18 -9.92
C SER A 371 8.68 39.11 -10.18
N CYS A 372 7.97 38.68 -9.13
CA CYS A 372 6.83 37.78 -9.28
C CYS A 372 5.71 38.41 -10.14
N GLU A 373 5.51 39.73 -10.02
CA GLU A 373 4.54 40.46 -10.83
C GLU A 373 4.89 40.43 -12.32
N ASP A 374 6.18 40.53 -12.66
CA ASP A 374 6.64 40.39 -14.05
C ASP A 374 6.33 39.00 -14.61
N ILE A 375 6.53 37.96 -13.79
CA ILE A 375 6.23 36.58 -14.17
C ILE A 375 4.73 36.41 -14.42
N ASP A 376 3.88 36.87 -13.51
CA ASP A 376 2.43 36.70 -13.62
C ASP A 376 1.83 37.49 -14.79
N SER A 377 2.38 38.67 -15.09
CA SER A 377 1.90 39.52 -16.18
C SER A 377 2.40 39.10 -17.58
N HIS A 378 3.56 38.43 -17.68
CA HIS A 378 4.20 38.10 -18.97
C HIS A 378 4.32 36.60 -19.26
N SER A 379 3.76 35.73 -18.42
CA SER A 379 3.74 34.28 -18.66
C SER A 379 2.46 33.83 -19.38
N THR A 380 2.64 33.00 -20.39
CA THR A 380 1.59 32.07 -20.86
C THR A 380 1.32 30.98 -19.81
N LEU A 381 0.15 30.33 -19.88
CA LEU A 381 -0.16 29.18 -19.03
C LEU A 381 0.91 28.08 -19.11
N THR A 382 1.43 27.82 -20.30
CA THR A 382 2.48 26.81 -20.52
C THR A 382 3.81 27.21 -19.89
N SER A 383 4.22 28.48 -19.98
CA SER A 383 5.46 28.95 -19.34
C SER A 383 5.41 28.91 -17.82
N LEU A 384 4.22 28.96 -17.22
CA LEU A 384 4.05 28.82 -15.76
C LEU A 384 4.41 27.42 -15.25
N TYR A 385 4.45 26.38 -16.08
CA TYR A 385 4.80 25.02 -15.60
C TYR A 385 6.17 24.97 -14.92
N GLY A 386 7.16 25.68 -15.48
CA GLY A 386 8.49 25.80 -14.87
C GLY A 386 8.46 26.56 -13.54
N VAL A 387 7.64 27.61 -13.45
CA VAL A 387 7.44 28.42 -12.24
C VAL A 387 6.75 27.62 -11.14
N LEU A 388 5.72 26.85 -11.48
CA LEU A 388 5.02 25.96 -10.55
C LEU A 388 5.95 24.88 -9.99
N ALA A 389 6.78 24.27 -10.84
CA ALA A 389 7.81 23.32 -10.40
C ALA A 389 8.82 24.00 -9.46
N MET A 390 9.29 25.21 -9.81
CA MET A 390 10.17 26.02 -8.99
C MET A 390 9.56 26.35 -7.62
N ALA A 391 8.32 26.80 -7.58
CA ALA A 391 7.60 27.12 -6.36
C ALA A 391 7.50 25.90 -5.44
N ARG A 392 7.20 24.71 -5.98
CA ARG A 392 7.15 23.47 -5.20
C ARG A 392 8.49 23.14 -4.54
N VAL A 393 9.61 23.37 -5.22
CA VAL A 393 10.94 23.13 -4.68
C VAL A 393 11.27 24.11 -3.55
N HIS A 394 10.99 25.40 -3.74
CA HIS A 394 11.33 26.45 -2.78
C HIS A 394 10.37 26.55 -1.59
N TYR A 395 9.15 26.00 -1.71
CA TYR A 395 8.18 25.98 -0.61
C TYR A 395 8.43 24.85 0.42
N GLN A 396 9.16 23.79 0.05
CA GLN A 396 9.44 22.67 0.95
C GLN A 396 10.87 22.78 1.55
N ASN A 397 11.29 21.73 2.25
CA ASN A 397 12.57 21.72 2.94
C ASN A 397 13.76 21.72 1.97
N ALA A 398 14.54 22.81 1.98
CA ALA A 398 15.73 22.98 1.15
C ALA A 398 16.77 21.87 1.31
N ARG A 399 16.91 21.28 2.51
CA ARG A 399 17.87 20.18 2.74
C ARG A 399 17.52 18.96 1.89
N THR A 400 16.25 18.61 1.76
CA THR A 400 15.81 17.45 0.96
C THR A 400 16.24 17.60 -0.49
N TYR A 401 16.03 18.78 -1.09
CA TYR A 401 16.42 19.04 -2.47
C TYR A 401 17.94 19.15 -2.66
N ALA A 402 18.65 19.69 -1.67
CA ALA A 402 20.11 19.68 -1.69
C ALA A 402 20.67 18.25 -1.69
N GLU A 403 20.10 17.35 -0.89
CA GLU A 403 20.47 15.91 -0.86
C GLU A 403 20.24 15.27 -2.24
N ILE A 404 19.05 15.46 -2.83
CA ILE A 404 18.71 14.95 -4.17
C ILE A 404 19.70 15.42 -5.24
N MET A 405 20.05 16.71 -5.24
CA MET A 405 21.04 17.25 -6.18
C MET A 405 22.44 16.70 -5.93
N ALA A 406 22.79 16.46 -4.67
CA ALA A 406 24.09 15.93 -4.26
C ALA A 406 24.26 14.42 -4.47
N THR A 407 23.17 13.65 -4.66
CA THR A 407 23.21 12.19 -4.84
C THR A 407 24.21 11.75 -5.91
N SER A 408 24.99 10.71 -5.61
CA SER A 408 25.92 10.08 -6.56
C SER A 408 25.18 9.19 -7.57
N GLY A 409 25.90 8.37 -8.35
CA GLY A 409 25.29 7.36 -9.22
C GLY A 409 24.89 7.84 -10.62
N GLU A 410 24.17 6.96 -11.31
CA GLU A 410 23.84 7.05 -12.73
C GLU A 410 22.99 8.27 -13.09
N GLY A 411 22.18 8.78 -12.15
CA GLY A 411 21.36 9.98 -12.35
C GLY A 411 22.15 11.24 -12.71
N ARG A 412 23.45 11.32 -12.40
CA ARG A 412 24.33 12.41 -12.84
C ARG A 412 24.47 12.45 -14.37
N LYS A 413 24.42 11.30 -15.05
CA LYS A 413 24.53 11.22 -16.51
C LYS A 413 23.37 11.99 -17.17
N ILE A 414 22.17 11.91 -16.61
CA ILE A 414 20.99 12.62 -17.11
C ILE A 414 21.21 14.14 -17.07
N VAL A 415 21.65 14.68 -15.94
CA VAL A 415 21.89 16.13 -15.78
C VAL A 415 22.98 16.60 -16.75
N ASN A 416 24.10 15.87 -16.83
CA ASN A 416 25.21 16.23 -17.71
C ASN A 416 24.82 16.20 -19.20
N SER A 417 24.08 15.16 -19.62
CA SER A 417 23.58 15.05 -20.98
C SER A 417 22.57 16.14 -21.30
N PHE A 418 21.69 16.48 -20.35
CA PHE A 418 20.76 17.59 -20.50
C PHE A 418 21.47 18.92 -20.72
N ILE A 419 22.49 19.25 -19.91
CA ILE A 419 23.27 20.49 -20.05
C ILE A 419 23.92 20.57 -21.44
N LYS A 420 24.54 19.47 -21.89
CA LYS A 420 25.15 19.41 -23.24
C LYS A 420 24.11 19.63 -24.34
N ASN A 421 22.94 19.01 -24.22
CA ASN A 421 21.85 19.16 -25.18
C ASN A 421 21.27 20.58 -25.16
N LEU A 422 21.13 21.18 -23.98
CA LEU A 422 20.67 22.55 -23.83
C LEU A 422 21.64 23.53 -24.50
N GLN A 423 22.94 23.39 -24.25
CA GLN A 423 23.95 24.22 -24.92
C GLN A 423 23.87 24.08 -26.44
N LYS A 424 23.77 22.85 -26.95
CA LYS A 424 23.61 22.60 -28.39
C LYS A 424 22.37 23.30 -28.97
N ILE A 425 21.24 23.27 -28.27
CA ILE A 425 20.01 23.93 -28.71
C ILE A 425 20.20 25.46 -28.72
N LEU A 426 20.84 26.02 -27.70
CA LEU A 426 21.14 27.45 -27.61
C LEU A 426 22.04 27.90 -28.76
N ASP A 427 23.14 27.18 -29.02
CA ASP A 427 24.07 27.49 -30.11
C ASP A 427 23.37 27.49 -31.48
N LEU A 428 22.49 26.52 -31.73
CA LEU A 428 21.69 26.44 -32.96
C LEU A 428 20.67 27.57 -33.07
N ALA A 429 20.03 27.94 -31.96
CA ALA A 429 19.05 29.02 -31.90
C ALA A 429 19.71 30.39 -32.15
N GLU A 430 20.85 30.67 -31.52
CA GLU A 430 21.64 31.89 -31.74
C GLU A 430 22.13 31.99 -33.18
N ALA A 431 22.54 30.87 -33.77
CA ALA A 431 22.90 30.75 -35.17
C ALA A 431 21.68 30.72 -36.13
N LYS A 432 20.45 30.83 -35.62
CA LYS A 432 19.19 30.82 -36.37
C LYS A 432 19.03 29.60 -37.29
N ARG A 433 19.54 28.43 -36.89
CA ARG A 433 19.47 27.18 -37.66
C ARG A 433 18.10 26.50 -37.50
N ILE A 434 17.05 27.16 -38.01
CA ILE A 434 15.64 26.75 -37.81
C ILE A 434 15.38 25.32 -38.33
N ASP A 435 15.82 24.98 -39.54
CA ASP A 435 15.56 23.67 -40.13
C ASP A 435 16.19 22.52 -39.32
N GLU A 436 17.38 22.75 -38.75
CA GLU A 436 18.03 21.79 -37.85
C GLU A 436 17.26 21.63 -36.55
N LEU A 437 16.77 22.74 -35.97
CA LEU A 437 15.93 22.70 -34.77
C LEU A 437 14.62 21.93 -35.03
N CYS A 438 13.95 22.19 -36.16
CA CYS A 438 12.76 21.44 -36.57
C CYS A 438 13.05 19.94 -36.73
N THR A 439 14.18 19.61 -37.38
CA THR A 439 14.61 18.21 -37.56
C THR A 439 14.81 17.52 -36.21
N ILE A 440 15.47 18.18 -35.26
CA ILE A 440 15.67 17.64 -33.90
C ILE A 440 14.32 17.41 -33.20
N ILE A 441 13.37 18.33 -33.31
CA ILE A 441 12.04 18.22 -32.69
C ILE A 441 11.29 17.00 -33.24
N GLU A 442 11.25 16.82 -34.56
CA GLU A 442 10.57 15.68 -35.17
C GLU A 442 11.28 14.35 -34.88
N GLN A 443 12.61 14.31 -34.91
CA GLN A 443 13.37 13.10 -34.55
C GLN A 443 13.18 12.68 -33.09
N ASN A 444 13.07 13.65 -32.16
CA ASN A 444 12.79 13.35 -30.77
C ASN A 444 11.41 12.70 -30.58
N LYS A 445 10.44 13.05 -31.42
CA LYS A 445 9.10 12.47 -31.40
C LYS A 445 9.09 11.00 -31.84
N GLU A 446 9.97 10.60 -32.75
CA GLU A 446 10.05 9.20 -33.24
C GLU A 446 10.33 8.20 -32.11
N ASN A 447 11.07 8.63 -31.08
CA ASN A 447 11.45 7.79 -29.95
C ASN A 447 10.43 7.80 -28.80
N ILE A 448 9.34 8.56 -28.91
CA ILE A 448 8.31 8.67 -27.86
C ILE A 448 7.00 8.06 -28.39
N PRO A 449 6.41 7.07 -27.69
CA PRO A 449 5.13 6.49 -28.09
C PRO A 449 4.05 7.57 -28.26
N SER A 450 3.33 7.56 -29.38
CA SER A 450 2.29 8.55 -29.68
C SER A 450 1.20 8.60 -28.60
N ALA A 451 0.84 7.43 -28.04
CA ALA A 451 -0.10 7.34 -26.93
C ALA A 451 0.38 8.09 -25.68
N PHE A 452 1.68 8.03 -25.37
CA PHE A 452 2.26 8.75 -24.23
C PHE A 452 2.15 10.26 -24.43
N LEU A 453 2.53 10.78 -25.60
CA LEU A 453 2.41 12.20 -25.91
C LEU A 453 0.96 12.69 -25.82
N LYS A 454 0.01 11.90 -26.34
CA LYS A 454 -1.42 12.21 -26.27
C LYS A 454 -1.89 12.31 -24.82
N THR A 455 -1.62 11.31 -23.99
CA THR A 455 -1.99 11.31 -22.58
C THR A 455 -1.36 12.48 -21.81
N LYS A 456 -0.10 12.81 -22.08
CA LYS A 456 0.56 13.96 -21.42
C LYS A 456 -0.02 15.29 -21.86
N MET A 457 -0.44 15.41 -23.12
CA MET A 457 -1.12 16.60 -23.62
C MET A 457 -2.50 16.78 -22.97
N GLU A 458 -3.28 15.71 -22.82
CA GLU A 458 -4.56 15.75 -22.11
C GLU A 458 -4.38 16.20 -20.64
N GLN A 459 -3.32 15.73 -19.97
CA GLN A 459 -2.97 16.18 -18.62
C GLN A 459 -2.59 17.66 -18.57
N ALA A 460 -1.80 18.14 -19.54
CA ALA A 460 -1.43 19.56 -19.63
C ALA A 460 -2.67 20.45 -19.81
N GLN A 461 -3.58 20.08 -20.70
CA GLN A 461 -4.84 20.81 -20.92
C GLN A 461 -5.72 20.85 -19.67
N ALA A 462 -5.74 19.78 -18.88
CA ALA A 462 -6.46 19.76 -17.60
C ALA A 462 -5.85 20.74 -16.58
N VAL A 463 -4.51 20.85 -16.54
CA VAL A 463 -3.82 21.85 -15.69
C VAL A 463 -4.15 23.26 -16.17
N ASP A 464 -4.11 23.51 -17.48
CA ASP A 464 -4.43 24.82 -18.06
C ASP A 464 -5.85 25.28 -17.73
N ALA A 465 -6.81 24.35 -17.72
CA ALA A 465 -8.18 24.62 -17.32
C ALA A 465 -8.27 25.11 -15.87
N VAL A 466 -7.51 24.49 -14.95
CA VAL A 466 -7.45 24.90 -13.53
C VAL A 466 -6.78 26.26 -13.37
N LEU A 467 -5.65 26.49 -14.05
CA LEU A 467 -4.93 27.77 -13.99
C LEU A 467 -5.71 28.94 -14.63
N SER A 468 -6.64 28.63 -15.53
CA SER A 468 -7.50 29.63 -16.18
C SER A 468 -8.72 30.01 -15.35
N ASP A 469 -9.06 29.24 -14.31
CA ASP A 469 -10.20 29.52 -13.44
C ASP A 469 -9.98 30.83 -12.67
N VAL A 470 -10.99 31.72 -12.69
CA VAL A 470 -10.93 33.09 -12.15
C VAL A 470 -10.61 33.09 -10.66
N GLY A 471 -10.98 32.02 -9.94
CA GLY A 471 -10.65 31.84 -8.52
C GLY A 471 -9.15 31.74 -8.21
N PHE A 472 -8.31 31.37 -9.18
CA PHE A 472 -6.85 31.29 -9.01
C PHE A 472 -6.12 32.57 -9.42
N LYS A 473 -6.72 33.43 -10.25
CA LYS A 473 -6.09 34.68 -10.74
C LYS A 473 -6.16 35.85 -9.75
N GLY A 474 -6.71 35.65 -8.55
CA GLY A 474 -6.94 36.71 -7.56
C GLY A 474 -6.62 36.34 -6.11
N MET A 475 -5.84 35.28 -5.87
CA MET A 475 -5.38 34.85 -4.54
C MET A 475 -3.94 35.25 -4.25
#